data_AF-A0A367JJK1-F1
#
_entry.id   AF-A0A367JJK1-F1
#
_cell.length_a   1.000
_cell.length_b   1.000
_cell.length_c   1.000
_cell.angle_alpha   90.00
_cell.angle_beta   90.00
_cell.angle_gamma   90.00
#
_symmetry.space_group_name_H-M   'P 1'
#
loop_
_entity.id
_entity.type
_entity.pdbx_description
1 polymer ?
#
loop_
_entity_poly.entity_id
_entity_poly.type
_entity_poly.pdbx_seq_one_letter_code
_entity_poly.pdbx_strand_id
1 'polypeptide(L)'
;GQACQLSHSIYRRSRGMYFSSQDRGTMSAMVHNWPHDEVDVIVVTDGSRVLGLGDLGANGMQIPIGKLSLYVAAGGIRPRSVLPVVLDVGTNNESLLHDPLYLGMGHPRLDGEDYYSFVDEWVTAVQSRWPNALIQFEDFKYPHAYNLLNKYHDKVTCFNDDIQSTSAITLAGLLASLKARGRSQESLSEERIVCVGAGSAGVGVCEGIVDAMVSQGKVKSREEAYSRIWMLDQYGLLGNPNITADASETINEARTTDLDERQQCYAKSDLPDHMTLEALVERIKPTAILGLTGVPGVFSEKAIRTMAKYQEKPIVFPLSNPDTRAECTAEQAFEWTEGRAIFASGSPFADVALPNGKMGRTNQCNNSYSFPGLGLGITVSRANRVTPNMFLETAKTIADMASPAQLKEGILFPGVTHLREVAKTVGTRVCEVAFEENVATAHLKEGELLSEVVQNSMFVPDYVPLVHVPNMH
;
A
#
# COMPACT_ATOMS: atom_id res chain seq x y z
N GLY A 1 -15.06 1.72 -0.88
CA GLY A 1 -15.55 1.68 -2.27
C GLY A 1 -16.95 2.23 -2.36
N GLN A 2 -17.95 1.38 -2.60
CA GLN A 2 -19.36 1.80 -2.80
C GLN A 2 -19.93 2.64 -1.64
N ALA A 3 -19.61 2.28 -0.39
CA ALA A 3 -20.02 3.05 0.78
C ALA A 3 -19.47 4.49 0.77
N CYS A 4 -18.29 4.73 0.18
CA CYS A 4 -17.73 6.07 0.00
C CYS A 4 -18.57 6.84 -1.02
N GLN A 5 -18.83 6.26 -2.20
CA GLN A 5 -19.61 6.93 -3.26
C GLN A 5 -21.01 7.35 -2.78
N LEU A 6 -21.61 6.57 -1.89
CA LEU A 6 -22.95 6.81 -1.35
C LEU A 6 -22.95 7.43 0.06
N SER A 7 -21.80 7.82 0.62
CA SER A 7 -21.67 8.13 2.05
C SER A 7 -22.63 9.22 2.51
N HIS A 8 -22.80 10.28 1.71
CA HIS A 8 -23.75 11.36 1.95
C HIS A 8 -25.22 10.88 1.95
N SER A 9 -25.57 9.95 1.04
CA SER A 9 -26.92 9.41 0.90
C SER A 9 -27.29 8.38 1.99
N ILE A 10 -26.30 7.61 2.46
CA ILE A 10 -26.50 6.55 3.47
C ILE A 10 -26.15 7.00 4.89
N TYR A 11 -25.79 8.28 5.09
CA TYR A 11 -25.38 8.79 6.39
C TYR A 11 -26.44 8.55 7.46
N ARG A 12 -25.99 8.15 8.66
CA ARG A 12 -26.86 7.87 9.82
C ARG A 12 -26.29 8.41 11.12
N ARG A 13 -25.01 8.17 11.38
CA ARG A 13 -24.28 8.63 12.56
C ARG A 13 -22.84 8.94 12.18
N SER A 14 -22.28 9.98 12.79
CA SER A 14 -20.87 10.32 12.64
C SER A 14 -19.98 9.24 13.27
N ARG A 15 -18.83 9.01 12.63
CA ARG A 15 -17.74 8.17 13.14
C ARG A 15 -16.43 8.84 12.72
N GLY A 16 -15.52 9.03 13.67
CA GLY A 16 -14.27 9.75 13.44
C GLY A 16 -14.39 11.26 13.59
N MET A 17 -13.32 11.96 13.27
CA MET A 17 -13.21 13.42 13.34
C MET A 17 -13.05 14.03 11.96
N TYR A 18 -13.66 15.19 11.77
CA TYR A 18 -13.57 15.99 10.56
C TYR A 18 -12.89 17.30 10.94
N PHE A 19 -11.85 17.67 10.19
CA PHE A 19 -11.21 18.97 10.26
C PHE A 19 -11.38 19.62 8.90
N SER A 20 -12.09 20.72 8.84
CA SER A 20 -12.42 21.44 7.61
C SER A 20 -11.56 22.69 7.44
N SER A 21 -11.46 23.22 6.23
CA SER A 21 -10.78 24.49 5.94
C SER A 21 -11.25 25.66 6.84
N GLN A 22 -12.47 25.61 7.39
CA GLN A 22 -13.03 26.61 8.30
C GLN A 22 -12.52 26.49 9.75
N ASP A 23 -11.94 25.36 10.11
CA ASP A 23 -11.49 25.05 11.46
C ASP A 23 -10.05 25.55 11.77
N ARG A 24 -9.41 26.17 10.78
CA ARG A 24 -8.07 26.76 10.90
C ARG A 24 -7.96 27.68 12.12
N GLY A 25 -6.90 27.50 12.89
CA GLY A 25 -6.63 28.19 14.15
C GLY A 25 -7.31 27.58 15.38
N THR A 26 -8.12 26.52 15.23
CA THR A 26 -8.88 25.92 16.33
C THR A 26 -8.61 24.43 16.54
N MET A 27 -7.78 23.80 15.69
CA MET A 27 -7.62 22.34 15.69
C MET A 27 -7.06 21.80 17.01
N SER A 28 -6.17 22.56 17.67
CA SER A 28 -5.64 22.22 19.00
C SER A 28 -6.71 22.13 20.08
N ALA A 29 -7.81 22.88 19.97
CA ALA A 29 -8.96 22.72 20.85
C ALA A 29 -9.87 21.58 20.37
N MET A 30 -10.09 21.48 19.05
CA MET A 30 -10.96 20.45 18.49
C MET A 30 -10.50 19.03 18.76
N VAL A 31 -9.19 18.77 18.75
CA VAL A 31 -8.67 17.43 19.09
C VAL A 31 -9.20 16.96 20.42
N HIS A 32 -9.43 17.84 21.41
CA HIS A 32 -10.01 17.52 22.72
C HIS A 32 -11.48 17.10 22.72
N ASN A 33 -12.22 17.29 21.61
CA ASN A 33 -13.58 16.77 21.47
C ASN A 33 -13.61 15.25 21.26
N TRP A 34 -12.49 14.62 20.93
CA TRP A 34 -12.41 13.15 20.91
C TRP A 34 -12.54 12.59 22.34
N PRO A 35 -13.46 11.64 22.60
CA PRO A 35 -13.81 11.20 23.96
C PRO A 35 -12.80 10.24 24.60
N HIS A 36 -11.71 9.90 23.91
CA HIS A 36 -10.68 9.01 24.41
C HIS A 36 -9.37 9.77 24.60
N ASP A 37 -8.77 9.61 25.78
CA ASP A 37 -7.54 10.30 26.15
C ASP A 37 -6.31 9.69 25.48
N GLU A 38 -6.34 8.39 25.19
CA GLU A 38 -5.29 7.66 24.48
C GLU A 38 -5.73 7.31 23.06
N VAL A 39 -4.87 7.60 22.09
CA VAL A 39 -4.99 7.18 20.70
C VAL A 39 -3.64 6.60 20.28
N ASP A 40 -3.66 5.35 19.82
CA ASP A 40 -2.49 4.58 19.39
C ASP A 40 -2.32 4.67 17.85
N VAL A 41 -3.43 4.64 17.10
CA VAL A 41 -3.42 4.66 15.62
C VAL A 41 -4.45 5.64 15.06
N ILE A 42 -3.99 6.53 14.19
CA ILE A 42 -4.80 7.46 13.42
C ILE A 42 -4.70 7.06 11.95
N VAL A 43 -5.84 6.86 11.29
CA VAL A 43 -5.87 6.79 9.82
C VAL A 43 -6.53 8.07 9.33
N VAL A 44 -5.81 8.82 8.50
CA VAL A 44 -6.22 10.12 7.98
C VAL A 44 -6.30 10.07 6.47
N THR A 45 -7.31 10.74 5.90
CA THR A 45 -7.45 10.95 4.45
C THR A 45 -7.95 12.36 4.17
N ASP A 46 -7.65 12.92 3.00
CA ASP A 46 -8.34 14.09 2.45
C ASP A 46 -9.38 13.73 1.38
N GLY A 47 -9.54 12.43 1.09
CA GLY A 47 -10.47 11.88 0.12
C GLY A 47 -10.18 12.27 -1.34
N SER A 48 -8.99 12.76 -1.66
CA SER A 48 -8.63 13.24 -3.00
C SER A 48 -8.37 12.13 -4.01
N ARG A 49 -8.05 10.92 -3.53
CA ARG A 49 -7.80 9.74 -4.37
C ARG A 49 -8.30 8.47 -3.66
N VAL A 50 -9.60 8.38 -3.46
CA VAL A 50 -10.21 7.21 -2.81
C VAL A 50 -10.12 5.98 -3.72
N LEU A 51 -9.22 5.04 -3.42
CA LEU A 51 -8.96 3.86 -4.27
C LEU A 51 -8.75 4.26 -5.75
N GLY A 52 -9.29 3.48 -6.70
CA GLY A 52 -9.42 3.85 -8.11
C GLY A 52 -10.69 4.66 -8.45
N LEU A 53 -11.35 5.29 -7.46
CA LEU A 53 -12.62 6.01 -7.64
C LEU A 53 -12.46 7.53 -7.76
N GLY A 54 -11.26 8.06 -7.47
CA GLY A 54 -10.94 9.48 -7.61
C GLY A 54 -11.32 10.32 -6.39
N ASP A 55 -11.62 11.59 -6.63
CA ASP A 55 -11.93 12.57 -5.58
C ASP A 55 -13.35 12.37 -5.05
N LEU A 56 -13.47 11.99 -3.77
CA LEU A 56 -14.76 11.86 -3.07
C LEU A 56 -14.89 12.82 -1.87
N GLY A 57 -13.93 13.73 -1.68
CA GLY A 57 -13.94 14.71 -0.57
C GLY A 57 -14.22 14.07 0.79
N ALA A 58 -15.12 14.68 1.57
CA ALA A 58 -15.49 14.20 2.90
C ALA A 58 -16.14 12.81 2.93
N ASN A 59 -16.65 12.33 1.80
CA ASN A 59 -17.18 10.96 1.69
C ASN A 59 -16.06 9.90 1.80
N GLY A 60 -14.79 10.30 1.72
CA GLY A 60 -13.63 9.45 1.96
C GLY A 60 -13.55 8.85 3.36
N MET A 61 -14.27 9.39 4.37
CA MET A 61 -14.25 8.92 5.77
C MET A 61 -14.43 7.40 5.94
N GLN A 62 -15.19 6.75 5.05
CA GLN A 62 -15.41 5.31 5.13
C GLN A 62 -14.11 4.49 4.99
N ILE A 63 -13.07 5.05 4.37
CA ILE A 63 -11.77 4.39 4.22
C ILE A 63 -11.02 4.33 5.57
N PRO A 64 -10.75 5.45 6.28
CA PRO A 64 -10.24 5.40 7.65
C PRO A 64 -11.02 4.46 8.57
N ILE A 65 -12.36 4.49 8.51
CA ILE A 65 -13.21 3.60 9.32
C ILE A 65 -12.94 2.12 8.98
N GLY A 66 -12.87 1.78 7.70
CA GLY A 66 -12.60 0.41 7.23
C GLY A 66 -11.21 -0.07 7.62
N LYS A 67 -10.18 0.76 7.41
CA LYS A 67 -8.78 0.45 7.76
C LYS A 67 -8.62 0.22 9.27
N LEU A 68 -9.19 1.11 10.09
CA LEU A 68 -9.14 0.97 11.54
C LEU A 68 -9.94 -0.24 12.05
N SER A 69 -11.01 -0.62 11.35
CA SER A 69 -11.71 -1.88 11.65
C SER A 69 -10.80 -3.10 11.46
N LEU A 70 -9.89 -3.07 10.47
CA LEU A 70 -8.89 -4.11 10.25
C LEU A 70 -7.72 -4.03 11.24
N TYR A 71 -7.30 -2.85 11.67
CA TYR A 71 -6.38 -2.70 12.80
C TYR A 71 -6.90 -3.37 14.06
N VAL A 72 -8.20 -3.28 14.33
CA VAL A 72 -8.84 -3.94 15.46
C VAL A 72 -8.97 -5.44 15.21
N ALA A 73 -9.63 -5.84 14.13
CA ALA A 73 -9.99 -7.24 13.88
C ALA A 73 -8.76 -8.13 13.61
N ALA A 74 -7.87 -7.69 12.73
CA ALA A 74 -6.64 -8.39 12.39
C ALA A 74 -5.49 -7.97 13.30
N GLY A 75 -5.23 -6.66 13.42
CA GLY A 75 -4.07 -6.15 14.18
C GLY A 75 -4.19 -6.32 15.70
N GLY A 76 -5.40 -6.54 16.24
CA GLY A 76 -5.59 -6.56 17.68
C GLY A 76 -5.33 -5.22 18.35
N ILE A 77 -5.41 -4.10 17.63
CA ILE A 77 -5.38 -2.78 18.27
C ILE A 77 -6.69 -2.58 19.05
N ARG A 78 -6.60 -1.91 20.20
CA ARG A 78 -7.77 -1.61 21.03
C ARG A 78 -8.75 -0.71 20.27
N PRO A 79 -10.06 -1.04 20.18
CA PRO A 79 -11.04 -0.22 19.47
C PRO A 79 -11.17 1.22 20.00
N ARG A 80 -10.85 1.45 21.28
CA ARG A 80 -10.89 2.78 21.91
C ARG A 80 -9.65 3.63 21.60
N SER A 81 -8.60 3.02 21.07
CA SER A 81 -7.32 3.67 20.78
C SER A 81 -7.11 3.94 19.29
N VAL A 82 -8.17 3.86 18.48
CA VAL A 82 -8.11 4.17 17.05
C VAL A 82 -8.95 5.40 16.73
N LEU A 83 -8.47 6.25 15.84
CA LEU A 83 -9.12 7.51 15.46
C LEU A 83 -9.16 7.67 13.93
N PRO A 84 -10.34 7.54 13.29
CA PRO A 84 -10.52 7.85 11.88
C PRO A 84 -10.63 9.36 11.67
N VAL A 85 -9.90 9.91 10.69
CA VAL A 85 -9.86 11.35 10.42
C VAL A 85 -10.08 11.65 8.94
N VAL A 86 -10.83 12.72 8.68
CA VAL A 86 -10.89 13.39 7.37
C VAL A 86 -10.37 14.83 7.49
N LEU A 87 -9.50 15.20 6.56
CA LEU A 87 -9.04 16.55 6.30
C LEU A 87 -9.85 17.14 5.13
N ASP A 88 -10.95 17.81 5.44
CA ASP A 88 -11.88 18.34 4.46
C ASP A 88 -11.46 19.73 3.97
N VAL A 89 -10.55 19.74 3.00
CA VAL A 89 -10.05 20.94 2.34
C VAL A 89 -10.85 21.31 1.09
N GLY A 90 -12.06 20.77 0.92
CA GLY A 90 -12.86 20.88 -0.30
C GLY A 90 -12.77 19.64 -1.20
N THR A 91 -13.46 19.70 -2.35
CA THR A 91 -13.44 18.64 -3.38
C THR A 91 -13.50 19.26 -4.77
N ASN A 92 -12.79 18.67 -5.73
CA ASN A 92 -12.87 19.05 -7.14
C ASN A 92 -13.89 18.19 -7.91
N ASN A 93 -14.69 17.41 -7.20
CA ASN A 93 -15.75 16.60 -7.79
C ASN A 93 -17.04 17.42 -7.95
N GLU A 94 -17.28 17.92 -9.16
CA GLU A 94 -18.46 18.74 -9.50
C GLU A 94 -19.78 18.06 -9.14
N SER A 95 -19.86 16.73 -9.25
CA SER A 95 -21.10 16.02 -8.89
C SER A 95 -21.39 16.11 -7.40
N LEU A 96 -20.35 16.09 -6.54
CA LEU A 96 -20.51 16.25 -5.10
C LEU A 96 -20.74 17.72 -4.72
N LEU A 97 -20.09 18.67 -5.40
CA LEU A 97 -20.30 20.10 -5.16
C LEU A 97 -21.75 20.54 -5.46
N HIS A 98 -22.42 19.84 -6.37
CA HIS A 98 -23.83 20.09 -6.73
C HIS A 98 -24.82 19.17 -6.03
N ASP A 99 -24.37 18.22 -5.21
CA ASP A 99 -25.26 17.31 -4.48
C ASP A 99 -25.74 17.99 -3.18
N PRO A 100 -27.05 18.22 -3.00
CA PRO A 100 -27.58 18.90 -1.80
C PRO A 100 -27.41 18.07 -0.51
N LEU A 101 -27.07 16.79 -0.62
CA LEU A 101 -26.81 15.91 0.52
C LEU A 101 -25.33 15.84 0.88
N TYR A 102 -24.42 16.38 0.05
CA TYR A 102 -22.99 16.34 0.34
C TYR A 102 -22.68 17.05 1.66
N LEU A 103 -21.96 16.35 2.54
CA LEU A 103 -21.71 16.79 3.92
C LEU A 103 -20.38 17.55 4.08
N GLY A 104 -19.55 17.61 3.04
CA GLY A 104 -18.24 18.25 3.10
C GLY A 104 -18.25 19.71 2.63
N MET A 105 -17.06 20.29 2.55
CA MET A 105 -16.87 21.67 2.13
C MET A 105 -17.30 21.89 0.67
N GLY A 106 -18.23 22.83 0.47
CA GLY A 106 -18.80 23.19 -0.84
C GLY A 106 -17.91 24.10 -1.70
N HIS A 107 -16.60 23.87 -1.70
CA HIS A 107 -15.65 24.61 -2.52
C HIS A 107 -14.58 23.68 -3.13
N PRO A 108 -13.94 24.09 -4.25
CA PRO A 108 -12.77 23.39 -4.80
C PRO A 108 -11.66 23.22 -3.78
N ARG A 109 -10.81 22.20 -3.96
CA ARG A 109 -9.74 21.88 -3.00
C ARG A 109 -8.78 23.05 -2.78
N LEU A 110 -8.34 23.23 -1.53
CA LEU A 110 -7.14 24.02 -1.24
C LEU A 110 -5.91 23.38 -1.92
N ASP A 111 -4.94 24.19 -2.29
CA ASP A 111 -3.66 23.75 -2.84
C ASP A 111 -2.51 24.63 -2.34
N GLY A 112 -1.27 24.25 -2.66
CA GLY A 112 -0.08 25.03 -2.30
C GLY A 112 0.07 25.24 -0.79
N GLU A 113 0.50 26.44 -0.40
CA GLU A 113 0.74 26.79 1.01
C GLU A 113 -0.53 26.66 1.87
N ASP A 114 -1.70 26.99 1.33
CA ASP A 114 -2.99 26.85 2.02
C ASP A 114 -3.36 25.39 2.27
N TYR A 115 -2.87 24.44 1.46
CA TYR A 115 -3.03 23.03 1.79
C TYR A 115 -2.02 22.62 2.87
N TYR A 116 -0.73 22.91 2.69
CA TYR A 116 0.29 22.38 3.59
C TYR A 116 0.28 23.01 4.99
N SER A 117 -0.05 24.31 5.11
CA SER A 117 -0.19 24.96 6.42
C SER A 117 -1.40 24.44 7.20
N PHE A 118 -2.46 24.03 6.49
CA PHE A 118 -3.62 23.36 7.10
C PHE A 118 -3.21 22.01 7.71
N VAL A 119 -2.48 21.19 6.96
CA VAL A 119 -2.02 19.89 7.46
C VAL A 119 -1.00 20.06 8.58
N ASP A 120 -0.13 21.08 8.54
CA ASP A 120 0.81 21.39 9.62
C ASP A 120 0.11 21.70 10.95
N GLU A 121 -0.95 22.50 10.91
CA GLU A 121 -1.75 22.80 12.10
C GLU A 121 -2.34 21.50 12.67
N TRP A 122 -2.92 20.66 11.81
CA TRP A 122 -3.50 19.39 12.22
C TRP A 122 -2.46 18.43 12.84
N VAL A 123 -1.31 18.24 12.18
CA VAL A 123 -0.23 17.40 12.71
C VAL A 123 0.26 17.94 14.05
N THR A 124 0.40 19.26 14.19
CA THR A 124 0.81 19.88 15.45
C THR A 124 -0.21 19.64 16.57
N ALA A 125 -1.50 19.78 16.28
CA ALA A 125 -2.58 19.53 17.23
C ALA A 125 -2.60 18.05 17.68
N VAL A 126 -2.46 17.12 16.73
CA VAL A 126 -2.39 15.68 17.01
C VAL A 126 -1.17 15.34 17.86
N GLN A 127 0.03 15.80 17.49
CA GLN A 127 1.26 15.52 18.23
C GLN A 127 1.27 16.15 19.62
N SER A 128 0.58 17.28 19.81
CA SER A 128 0.43 17.92 21.12
C SER A 128 -0.45 17.10 22.07
N ARG A 129 -1.53 16.48 21.56
CA ARG A 129 -2.44 15.66 22.38
C ARG A 129 -1.97 14.21 22.51
N TRP A 130 -1.49 13.62 21.43
CA TRP A 130 -1.12 12.20 21.32
C TRP A 130 0.26 12.05 20.64
N PRO A 131 1.36 12.38 21.32
CA PRO A 131 2.70 12.39 20.73
C PRO A 131 3.20 11.01 20.23
N ASN A 132 2.63 9.93 20.76
CA ASN A 132 3.01 8.55 20.39
C ASN A 132 2.05 7.92 19.36
N ALA A 133 1.05 8.67 18.86
CA ALA A 133 0.09 8.12 17.92
C ALA A 133 0.75 7.88 16.56
N LEU A 134 0.56 6.68 16.02
CA LEU A 134 0.91 6.34 14.65
C LEU A 134 -0.06 7.05 13.68
N ILE A 135 0.46 7.88 12.79
CA ILE A 135 -0.33 8.53 11.73
C ILE A 135 -0.15 7.77 10.42
N GLN A 136 -1.21 7.11 9.96
CA GLN A 136 -1.28 6.52 8.62
C GLN A 136 -2.01 7.47 7.67
N PHE A 137 -1.27 8.00 6.69
CA PHE A 137 -1.83 8.71 5.56
C PHE A 137 -2.41 7.71 4.54
N GLU A 138 -3.63 7.98 4.08
CA GLU A 138 -4.40 7.07 3.23
C GLU A 138 -5.18 7.84 2.16
N ASP A 139 -5.19 7.35 0.92
CA ASP A 139 -5.99 7.85 -0.20
C ASP A 139 -5.76 9.34 -0.55
N PHE A 140 -4.52 9.80 -0.36
CA PHE A 140 -4.06 11.11 -0.82
C PHE A 140 -3.60 11.07 -2.28
N LYS A 141 -3.93 12.10 -3.05
CA LYS A 141 -3.51 12.24 -4.44
C LYS A 141 -2.03 12.61 -4.55
N TYR A 142 -1.39 12.19 -5.63
CA TYR A 142 -0.08 12.67 -6.03
C TYR A 142 -0.17 14.13 -6.56
N PRO A 143 0.75 15.05 -6.20
CA PRO A 143 1.96 14.88 -5.40
C PRO A 143 1.79 15.09 -3.88
N HIS A 144 0.60 15.48 -3.39
CA HIS A 144 0.37 15.76 -1.95
C HIS A 144 0.78 14.59 -1.05
N ALA A 145 0.36 13.36 -1.37
CA ALA A 145 0.72 12.16 -0.60
C ALA A 145 2.23 12.04 -0.35
N TYR A 146 3.02 12.32 -1.38
CA TYR A 146 4.47 12.22 -1.32
C TYR A 146 5.08 13.39 -0.54
N ASN A 147 4.65 14.61 -0.84
CA ASN A 147 5.18 15.80 -0.17
C ASN A 147 4.93 15.76 1.34
N LEU A 148 3.76 15.27 1.76
CA LEU A 148 3.44 15.06 3.17
C LEU A 148 4.35 13.99 3.79
N LEU A 149 4.51 12.83 3.13
CA LEU A 149 5.39 11.77 3.62
C LEU A 149 6.83 12.29 3.82
N ASN A 150 7.40 12.95 2.80
CA ASN A 150 8.73 13.54 2.88
C ASN A 150 8.87 14.55 4.01
N LYS A 151 7.85 15.39 4.20
CA LYS A 151 7.87 16.45 5.22
C LYS A 151 7.87 15.88 6.64
N TYR A 152 7.20 14.75 6.86
CA TYR A 152 6.85 14.25 8.19
C TYR A 152 7.56 12.96 8.62
N HIS A 153 8.01 12.09 7.70
CA HIS A 153 8.52 10.74 8.04
C HIS A 153 9.66 10.72 9.08
N ASP A 154 10.52 11.74 9.08
CA ASP A 154 11.62 11.88 10.05
C ASP A 154 11.24 12.65 11.33
N LYS A 155 10.05 13.22 11.40
CA LYS A 155 9.62 14.15 12.47
C LYS A 155 8.53 13.60 13.35
N VAL A 156 7.67 12.75 12.81
CA VAL A 156 6.54 12.15 13.52
C VAL A 156 6.43 10.68 13.15
N THR A 157 5.82 9.88 14.01
CA THR A 157 5.58 8.46 13.75
C THR A 157 4.48 8.30 12.70
N CYS A 158 4.85 8.39 11.42
CA CYS A 158 3.90 8.29 10.32
C CYS A 158 4.40 7.45 9.14
N PHE A 159 3.44 6.97 8.36
CA PHE A 159 3.70 6.39 7.04
C PHE A 159 2.52 6.62 6.11
N ASN A 160 2.71 6.37 4.82
CA ASN A 160 1.65 6.36 3.83
C ASN A 160 1.37 4.93 3.37
N ASP A 161 0.12 4.46 3.52
CA ASP A 161 -0.24 3.08 3.19
C ASP A 161 -0.16 2.80 1.68
N ASP A 162 -0.64 3.74 0.85
CA ASP A 162 -0.63 3.62 -0.61
C ASP A 162 0.77 3.52 -1.20
N ILE A 163 1.76 4.16 -0.56
CA ILE A 163 3.16 4.17 -0.99
C ILE A 163 3.90 3.01 -0.33
N GLN A 164 3.99 2.97 1.00
CA GLN A 164 4.94 2.12 1.71
C GLN A 164 4.37 0.73 2.04
N SER A 165 3.09 0.65 2.43
CA SER A 165 2.46 -0.63 2.75
C SER A 165 2.10 -1.44 1.49
N THR A 166 1.63 -0.76 0.44
CA THR A 166 1.48 -1.36 -0.91
C THR A 166 2.82 -1.90 -1.42
N SER A 167 3.90 -1.15 -1.19
CA SER A 167 5.26 -1.58 -1.52
C SER A 167 5.67 -2.84 -0.75
N ALA A 168 5.46 -2.87 0.57
CA ALA A 168 5.78 -4.02 1.41
C ALA A 168 5.02 -5.30 0.97
N ILE A 169 3.71 -5.21 0.72
CA ILE A 169 2.94 -6.40 0.30
C ILE A 169 3.29 -6.86 -1.11
N THR A 170 3.56 -5.93 -2.04
CA THR A 170 3.99 -6.28 -3.40
C THR A 170 5.35 -6.95 -3.40
N LEU A 171 6.28 -6.42 -2.59
CA LEU A 171 7.58 -7.03 -2.37
C LEU A 171 7.42 -8.42 -1.73
N ALA A 172 6.55 -8.61 -0.75
CA ALA A 172 6.27 -9.93 -0.16
C ALA A 172 5.81 -10.93 -1.24
N GLY A 173 4.92 -10.51 -2.14
CA GLY A 173 4.47 -11.32 -3.27
C GLY A 173 5.60 -11.71 -4.22
N LEU A 174 6.51 -10.78 -4.53
CA LEU A 174 7.70 -11.06 -5.36
C LEU A 174 8.65 -12.04 -4.67
N LEU A 175 8.94 -11.84 -3.38
CA LEU A 175 9.81 -12.71 -2.59
C LEU A 175 9.21 -14.12 -2.46
N ALA A 176 7.90 -14.24 -2.22
CA ALA A 176 7.19 -15.51 -2.23
C ALA A 176 7.23 -16.17 -3.62
N SER A 177 7.12 -15.39 -4.69
CA SER A 177 7.20 -15.89 -6.07
C SER A 177 8.59 -16.42 -6.42
N LEU A 178 9.66 -15.80 -5.93
CA LEU A 178 11.02 -16.34 -6.05
C LEU A 178 11.11 -17.72 -5.39
N LYS A 179 10.56 -17.87 -4.18
CA LYS A 179 10.50 -19.16 -3.48
C LYS A 179 9.66 -20.19 -4.25
N ALA A 180 8.52 -19.81 -4.84
CA ALA A 180 7.69 -20.68 -5.68
C ALA A 180 8.39 -21.11 -6.99
N ARG A 181 9.40 -20.36 -7.44
CA ARG A 181 10.33 -20.72 -8.52
C ARG A 181 11.55 -21.52 -8.04
N GLY A 182 11.64 -21.84 -6.75
CA GLY A 182 12.77 -22.56 -6.17
C GLY A 182 14.02 -21.70 -5.97
N ARG A 183 13.88 -20.37 -5.92
CA ARG A 183 14.97 -19.41 -5.75
C ARG A 183 14.97 -18.81 -4.35
N SER A 184 16.11 -18.29 -3.93
CA SER A 184 16.23 -17.52 -2.68
C SER A 184 15.56 -16.15 -2.83
N GLN A 185 15.08 -15.60 -1.71
CA GLN A 185 14.64 -14.20 -1.62
C GLN A 185 15.76 -13.22 -2.00
N GLU A 186 17.03 -13.60 -1.80
CA GLU A 186 18.22 -12.82 -2.17
C GLU A 186 18.43 -12.69 -3.69
N SER A 187 17.72 -13.46 -4.51
CA SER A 187 17.80 -13.37 -5.97
C SER A 187 16.92 -12.28 -6.57
N LEU A 188 16.38 -11.37 -5.74
CA LEU A 188 15.50 -10.29 -6.20
C LEU A 188 16.18 -9.40 -7.26
N SER A 189 17.47 -9.10 -7.09
CA SER A 189 18.25 -8.27 -8.03
C SER A 189 18.46 -8.90 -9.41
N GLU A 190 18.16 -10.19 -9.57
CA GLU A 190 18.22 -10.91 -10.85
C GLU A 190 16.90 -10.84 -11.63
N GLU A 191 15.81 -10.34 -11.02
CA GLU A 191 14.54 -10.15 -11.70
C GLU A 191 14.60 -8.98 -12.69
N ARG A 192 13.81 -9.07 -13.76
CA ARG A 192 13.54 -7.97 -14.69
C ARG A 192 12.07 -7.60 -14.56
N ILE A 193 11.82 -6.46 -13.94
CA ILE A 193 10.49 -6.08 -13.48
C ILE A 193 9.94 -4.99 -14.39
N VAL A 194 8.78 -5.22 -14.98
CA VAL A 194 8.02 -4.18 -15.68
C VAL A 194 6.93 -3.68 -14.74
N CYS A 195 6.93 -2.37 -14.44
CA CYS A 195 5.89 -1.71 -13.68
C CYS A 195 5.04 -0.85 -14.63
N VAL A 196 3.76 -1.18 -14.76
CA VAL A 196 2.81 -0.42 -15.55
C VAL A 196 2.01 0.47 -14.62
N GLY A 197 2.22 1.78 -14.74
CA GLY A 197 1.73 2.81 -13.82
C GLY A 197 2.89 3.51 -13.12
N ALA A 198 3.16 4.76 -13.49
CA ALA A 198 4.20 5.61 -12.88
C ALA A 198 3.66 6.62 -11.87
N GLY A 199 2.49 6.34 -11.27
CA GLY A 199 1.91 7.16 -10.20
C GLY A 199 2.50 6.87 -8.81
N SER A 200 1.93 7.45 -7.76
CA SER A 200 2.42 7.29 -6.37
C SER A 200 2.60 5.83 -5.93
N ALA A 201 1.63 4.96 -6.24
CA ALA A 201 1.71 3.54 -5.90
C ALA A 201 2.79 2.81 -6.71
N GLY A 202 2.87 3.07 -8.03
CA GLY A 202 3.89 2.51 -8.91
C GLY A 202 5.31 2.85 -8.48
N VAL A 203 5.57 4.14 -8.30
CA VAL A 203 6.88 4.65 -7.86
C VAL A 203 7.20 4.14 -6.44
N GLY A 204 6.23 4.13 -5.51
CA GLY A 204 6.43 3.61 -4.15
C GLY A 204 6.74 2.12 -4.09
N VAL A 205 6.05 1.31 -4.88
CA VAL A 205 6.34 -0.14 -5.03
C VAL A 205 7.75 -0.34 -5.58
N CYS A 206 8.11 0.34 -6.67
CA CYS A 206 9.43 0.20 -7.26
C CYS A 206 10.56 0.66 -6.34
N GLU A 207 10.34 1.70 -5.53
CA GLU A 207 11.32 2.13 -4.54
C GLU A 207 11.55 1.11 -3.45
N GLY A 208 10.50 0.51 -2.87
CA GLY A 208 10.71 -0.52 -1.87
C GLY A 208 11.37 -1.78 -2.43
N ILE A 209 11.15 -2.09 -3.72
CA ILE A 209 11.90 -3.14 -4.42
C ILE A 209 13.39 -2.77 -4.54
N VAL A 210 13.70 -1.52 -4.92
CA VAL A 210 15.08 -1.02 -5.00
C VAL A 210 15.76 -1.04 -3.62
N ASP A 211 15.07 -0.55 -2.58
CA ASP A 211 15.56 -0.56 -1.21
C ASP A 211 15.84 -1.98 -0.72
N ALA A 212 14.98 -2.93 -1.07
CA ALA A 212 15.21 -4.35 -0.79
C ALA A 212 16.44 -4.91 -1.51
N MET A 213 16.60 -4.63 -2.81
CA MET A 213 17.79 -5.05 -3.58
C MET A 213 19.08 -4.50 -2.97
N VAL A 214 19.07 -3.23 -2.55
CA VAL A 214 20.22 -2.56 -1.92
C VAL A 214 20.50 -3.13 -0.54
N SER A 215 19.46 -3.32 0.29
CA SER A 215 19.56 -3.89 1.63
C SER A 215 20.12 -5.33 1.63
N GLN A 216 19.81 -6.11 0.60
CA GLN A 216 20.38 -7.45 0.41
C GLN A 216 21.88 -7.43 0.05
N GLY A 217 22.45 -6.27 -0.30
CA GLY A 217 23.86 -6.13 -0.65
C GLY A 217 24.26 -6.84 -1.95
N LYS A 218 23.28 -7.17 -2.81
CA LYS A 218 23.49 -7.90 -4.08
C LYS A 218 23.62 -7.00 -5.30
N VAL A 219 23.40 -5.70 -5.13
CA VAL A 219 23.64 -4.65 -6.13
C VAL A 219 24.73 -3.71 -5.64
N LYS A 220 25.51 -3.14 -6.55
CA LYS A 220 26.62 -2.24 -6.24
C LYS A 220 26.15 -0.83 -5.90
N SER A 221 24.98 -0.43 -6.41
CA SER A 221 24.41 0.90 -6.20
C SER A 221 22.90 0.91 -6.43
N ARG A 222 22.23 2.02 -6.09
CA ARG A 222 20.80 2.21 -6.40
C ARG A 222 20.55 2.25 -7.91
N GLU A 223 21.47 2.82 -8.68
CA GLU A 223 21.39 2.88 -10.14
C GLU A 223 21.38 1.48 -10.76
N GLU A 224 22.17 0.54 -10.21
CA GLU A 224 22.09 -0.85 -10.64
C GLU A 224 20.71 -1.45 -10.35
N ALA A 225 20.12 -1.18 -9.18
CA ALA A 225 18.76 -1.64 -8.88
C ALA A 225 17.70 -1.00 -9.79
N TYR A 226 17.78 0.31 -10.06
CA TYR A 226 16.90 0.98 -11.03
C TYR A 226 17.00 0.36 -12.42
N SER A 227 18.18 -0.12 -12.84
CA SER A 227 18.37 -0.79 -14.13
C SER A 227 17.55 -2.09 -14.27
N ARG A 228 17.09 -2.69 -13.16
CA ARG A 228 16.27 -3.91 -13.13
C ARG A 228 14.77 -3.66 -13.30
N ILE A 229 14.34 -2.40 -13.31
CA ILE A 229 12.94 -2.01 -13.32
C ILE A 229 12.65 -1.11 -14.53
N TRP A 230 11.67 -1.46 -15.35
CA TRP A 230 11.18 -0.65 -16.46
C TRP A 230 9.77 -0.16 -16.14
N MET A 231 9.59 1.15 -16.14
CA MET A 231 8.32 1.76 -15.76
C MET A 231 7.62 2.32 -17.00
N LEU A 232 6.31 2.08 -17.11
CA LEU A 232 5.46 2.70 -18.13
C LEU A 232 4.42 3.58 -17.46
N ASP A 233 4.02 4.63 -18.15
CA ASP A 233 2.80 5.38 -17.86
C ASP A 233 1.86 5.39 -19.06
N GLN A 234 0.88 6.30 -19.06
CA GLN A 234 -0.11 6.42 -20.12
C GLN A 234 0.51 6.72 -21.51
N TYR A 235 1.74 7.22 -21.55
CA TYR A 235 2.46 7.53 -22.78
C TYR A 235 3.40 6.40 -23.22
N GLY A 236 3.56 5.34 -22.42
CA GLY A 236 4.46 4.20 -22.70
C GLY A 236 5.64 4.16 -21.75
N LEU A 237 6.71 3.46 -22.13
CA LEU A 237 7.96 3.38 -21.36
C LEU A 237 8.50 4.78 -21.06
N LEU A 238 8.93 5.00 -19.81
CA LEU A 238 9.79 6.12 -19.45
C LEU A 238 11.18 5.89 -20.05
N GLY A 239 11.44 6.47 -21.22
CA GLY A 239 12.68 6.25 -21.99
C GLY A 239 13.41 7.52 -22.36
N ASN A 240 14.35 7.40 -23.28
CA ASN A 240 15.14 8.50 -23.81
C ASN A 240 14.43 9.10 -25.04
N PRO A 241 13.98 10.36 -25.00
CA PRO A 241 13.29 10.99 -26.12
C PRO A 241 14.21 11.25 -27.33
N ASN A 242 15.53 11.11 -27.17
CA ASN A 242 16.50 11.26 -28.26
C ASN A 242 16.73 9.96 -29.05
N ILE A 243 16.17 8.83 -28.62
CA ILE A 243 16.29 7.55 -29.33
C ILE A 243 15.05 7.34 -30.17
N THR A 244 15.22 7.22 -31.50
CA THR A 244 14.12 6.94 -32.43
C THR A 244 13.72 5.47 -32.38
N ALA A 245 12.42 5.20 -32.45
CA ALA A 245 11.85 3.86 -32.57
C ALA A 245 10.89 3.78 -33.76
N ASP A 246 10.52 2.55 -34.12
CA ASP A 246 9.45 2.33 -35.10
C ASP A 246 8.11 2.84 -34.52
N ALA A 247 7.34 3.56 -35.34
CA ALA A 247 6.05 4.11 -34.92
C ALA A 247 5.06 3.03 -34.45
N SER A 248 5.19 1.79 -34.93
CA SER A 248 4.39 0.64 -34.49
C SER A 248 4.78 0.09 -33.11
N GLU A 249 5.97 0.47 -32.61
CA GLU A 249 6.47 0.08 -31.29
C GLU A 249 6.23 1.16 -30.23
N THR A 250 5.72 2.34 -30.60
CA THR A 250 5.54 3.50 -29.71
C THR A 250 4.10 3.98 -29.63
N ILE A 251 3.72 4.57 -28.51
CA ILE A 251 2.46 5.30 -28.36
C ILE A 251 2.62 6.69 -28.98
N ASN A 252 1.79 6.99 -29.99
CA ASN A 252 1.83 8.25 -30.72
C ASN A 252 1.04 9.36 -30.00
N GLU A 253 1.42 9.66 -28.77
CA GLU A 253 0.86 10.74 -27.96
C GLU A 253 1.98 11.48 -27.25
N ALA A 254 1.99 12.82 -27.36
CA ALA A 254 3.02 13.63 -26.72
C ALA A 254 2.80 13.68 -25.20
N ARG A 255 3.87 13.45 -24.45
CA ARG A 255 3.88 13.61 -22.99
C ARG A 255 3.60 15.08 -22.65
N THR A 256 2.51 15.34 -21.93
CA THR A 256 2.10 16.70 -21.56
C THR A 256 2.56 17.11 -20.17
N THR A 257 3.14 16.19 -19.41
CA THR A 257 3.57 16.39 -18.02
C THR A 257 5.00 15.91 -17.88
N ASP A 258 5.87 16.77 -17.31
CA ASP A 258 7.26 16.41 -17.05
C ASP A 258 7.36 15.31 -16.00
N LEU A 259 8.40 14.48 -16.12
CA LEU A 259 8.74 13.50 -15.10
C LEU A 259 9.32 14.20 -13.88
N ASP A 260 8.82 13.86 -12.70
CA ASP A 260 9.45 14.30 -11.45
C ASP A 260 10.80 13.58 -11.19
N GLU A 261 11.54 14.05 -10.19
CA GLU A 261 12.86 13.52 -9.83
C GLU A 261 12.86 12.00 -9.55
N ARG A 262 11.76 11.45 -9.02
CA ARG A 262 11.66 10.02 -8.70
C ARG A 262 11.36 9.19 -9.94
N GLN A 263 10.45 9.68 -10.79
CA GLN A 263 10.16 9.05 -12.07
C GLN A 263 11.40 9.03 -12.98
N GLN A 264 12.19 10.11 -12.96
CA GLN A 264 13.45 10.22 -13.71
C GLN A 264 14.45 9.11 -13.34
N CYS A 265 14.45 8.61 -12.10
CA CYS A 265 15.29 7.48 -11.70
C CYS A 265 15.01 6.19 -12.49
N TYR A 266 13.81 6.06 -13.07
CA TYR A 266 13.40 4.90 -13.86
C TYR A 266 13.51 5.13 -15.37
N ALA A 267 13.77 6.36 -15.80
CA ALA A 267 13.89 6.71 -17.22
C ALA A 267 15.09 6.00 -17.86
N LYS A 268 14.85 5.27 -18.95
CA LYS A 268 15.88 4.45 -19.60
C LYS A 268 16.66 5.25 -20.62
N SER A 269 17.94 5.48 -20.34
CA SER A 269 18.85 6.22 -21.23
C SER A 269 19.12 5.50 -22.56
N ASP A 270 18.97 4.18 -22.59
CA ASP A 270 19.33 3.28 -23.70
C ASP A 270 18.11 2.74 -24.48
N LEU A 271 16.89 3.12 -24.09
CA LEU A 271 15.66 2.72 -24.77
C LEU A 271 14.87 3.95 -25.21
N PRO A 272 14.14 3.88 -26.34
CA PRO A 272 13.28 4.96 -26.79
C PRO A 272 12.17 5.21 -25.77
N ASP A 273 11.86 6.49 -25.56
CA ASP A 273 10.66 6.91 -24.83
C ASP A 273 9.40 6.43 -25.57
N HIS A 274 8.27 6.39 -24.86
CA HIS A 274 6.97 6.01 -25.41
C HIS A 274 6.82 4.58 -25.94
N MET A 275 7.77 3.67 -25.69
CA MET A 275 7.66 2.28 -26.12
C MET A 275 6.41 1.60 -25.54
N THR A 276 5.67 0.87 -26.37
CA THR A 276 4.48 0.09 -25.96
C THR A 276 4.88 -1.06 -25.05
N LEU A 277 3.92 -1.55 -24.24
CA LEU A 277 4.14 -2.68 -23.35
C LEU A 277 4.59 -3.93 -24.13
N GLU A 278 3.98 -4.21 -25.28
CA GLU A 278 4.29 -5.37 -26.10
C GLU A 278 5.71 -5.32 -26.66
N ALA A 279 6.13 -4.16 -27.17
CA ALA A 279 7.49 -3.98 -27.69
C ALA A 279 8.53 -4.10 -26.56
N LEU A 280 8.23 -3.53 -25.39
CA LEU A 280 9.10 -3.63 -24.23
C LEU A 280 9.26 -5.07 -23.73
N VAL A 281 8.16 -5.83 -23.64
CA VAL A 281 8.18 -7.22 -23.19
C VAL A 281 9.02 -8.10 -24.13
N GLU A 282 8.92 -7.90 -25.44
CA GLU A 282 9.73 -8.62 -26.44
C GLU A 282 11.23 -8.32 -26.24
N ARG A 283 11.58 -7.06 -25.97
CA ARG A 283 12.97 -6.60 -25.83
C ARG A 283 13.62 -7.04 -24.52
N ILE A 284 12.93 -6.85 -23.40
CA ILE A 284 13.48 -7.05 -22.04
C ILE A 284 13.24 -8.45 -21.52
N LYS A 285 12.22 -9.15 -22.05
CA LYS A 285 11.84 -10.50 -21.62
C LYS A 285 11.65 -10.54 -20.10
N PRO A 286 10.77 -9.69 -19.53
CA PRO A 286 10.64 -9.50 -18.10
C PRO A 286 10.29 -10.81 -17.39
N THR A 287 10.70 -10.89 -16.13
CA THR A 287 10.37 -12.01 -15.24
C THR A 287 9.14 -11.71 -14.39
N ALA A 288 8.84 -10.43 -14.14
CA ALA A 288 7.63 -9.98 -13.46
C ALA A 288 7.00 -8.77 -14.15
N ILE A 289 5.68 -8.71 -14.15
CA ILE A 289 4.90 -7.54 -14.56
C ILE A 289 3.94 -7.14 -13.43
N LEU A 290 3.97 -5.86 -13.05
CA LEU A 290 3.21 -5.25 -11.96
C LEU A 290 2.28 -4.17 -12.52
N GLY A 291 0.99 -4.20 -12.17
CA GLY A 291 -0.04 -3.31 -12.69
C GLY A 291 -0.58 -2.41 -11.60
N LEU A 292 -0.36 -1.10 -11.73
CA LEU A 292 -0.68 -0.07 -10.73
C LEU A 292 -1.32 1.15 -11.42
N THR A 293 -2.21 0.90 -12.39
CA THR A 293 -2.77 1.93 -13.30
C THR A 293 -4.19 2.37 -12.97
N GLY A 294 -5.01 1.48 -12.40
CA GLY A 294 -6.46 1.65 -12.32
C GLY A 294 -7.19 1.51 -13.67
N VAL A 295 -6.51 1.03 -14.72
CA VAL A 295 -7.05 0.91 -16.07
C VAL A 295 -7.19 -0.57 -16.44
N PRO A 296 -8.42 -1.06 -16.71
CA PRO A 296 -8.63 -2.45 -17.06
C PRO A 296 -8.10 -2.77 -18.47
N GLY A 297 -7.56 -3.99 -18.64
CA GLY A 297 -7.13 -4.51 -19.94
C GLY A 297 -5.77 -4.02 -20.43
N VAL A 298 -5.00 -3.29 -19.62
CA VAL A 298 -3.66 -2.80 -20.00
C VAL A 298 -2.67 -3.96 -20.14
N PHE A 299 -2.83 -5.03 -19.36
CA PHE A 299 -2.07 -6.26 -19.59
C PHE A 299 -2.69 -6.98 -20.78
N SER A 300 -2.16 -6.74 -21.97
CA SER A 300 -2.67 -7.34 -23.20
C SER A 300 -2.32 -8.83 -23.30
N GLU A 301 -3.15 -9.59 -24.00
CA GLU A 301 -2.88 -11.00 -24.31
C GLU A 301 -1.52 -11.15 -25.01
N LYS A 302 -1.20 -10.26 -25.96
CA LYS A 302 0.07 -10.28 -26.68
C LYS A 302 1.25 -10.12 -25.73
N ALA A 303 1.21 -9.15 -24.80
CA ALA A 303 2.27 -8.95 -23.82
C ALA A 303 2.44 -10.17 -22.91
N ILE A 304 1.37 -10.69 -22.32
CA ILE A 304 1.44 -11.81 -21.38
C ILE A 304 1.86 -13.11 -22.08
N ARG A 305 1.32 -13.41 -23.27
CA ARG A 305 1.77 -14.57 -24.06
C ARG A 305 3.23 -14.46 -24.46
N THR A 306 3.70 -13.28 -24.86
CA THR A 306 5.12 -13.07 -25.16
C THR A 306 5.99 -13.30 -23.93
N MET A 307 5.61 -12.78 -22.77
CA MET A 307 6.30 -13.04 -21.51
C MET A 307 6.37 -14.54 -21.20
N ALA A 308 5.27 -15.28 -21.43
CA ALA A 308 5.18 -16.72 -21.22
C ALA A 308 6.05 -17.56 -22.15
N LYS A 309 6.49 -17.03 -23.31
CA LYS A 309 7.47 -17.70 -24.19
C LYS A 309 8.87 -17.77 -23.59
N TYR A 310 9.23 -16.77 -22.78
CA TYR A 310 10.59 -16.64 -22.21
C TYR A 310 10.67 -17.05 -20.74
N GLN A 311 9.55 -17.05 -20.03
CA GLN A 311 9.49 -17.39 -18.62
C GLN A 311 8.69 -18.66 -18.41
N GLU A 312 9.30 -19.64 -17.73
CA GLU A 312 8.61 -20.89 -17.38
C GLU A 312 7.46 -20.65 -16.39
N LYS A 313 7.62 -19.72 -15.45
CA LYS A 313 6.59 -19.32 -14.49
C LYS A 313 6.49 -17.80 -14.40
N PRO A 314 5.90 -17.08 -15.37
CA PRO A 314 5.84 -15.61 -15.37
C PRO A 314 5.10 -15.08 -14.13
N ILE A 315 5.61 -14.03 -13.48
CA ILE A 315 4.91 -13.35 -12.38
C ILE A 315 4.01 -12.27 -12.98
N VAL A 316 2.71 -12.37 -12.77
CA VAL A 316 1.71 -11.44 -13.35
C VAL A 316 0.85 -10.90 -12.23
N PHE A 317 1.09 -9.64 -11.82
CA PHE A 317 0.42 -9.01 -10.70
C PHE A 317 -0.43 -7.80 -11.14
N PRO A 318 -1.72 -7.97 -11.46
CA PRO A 318 -2.66 -6.86 -11.66
C PRO A 318 -3.15 -6.34 -10.29
N LEU A 319 -2.50 -5.30 -9.76
CA LEU A 319 -2.68 -4.85 -8.38
C LEU A 319 -3.73 -3.76 -8.21
N SER A 320 -4.30 -3.24 -9.31
CA SER A 320 -5.31 -2.20 -9.26
C SER A 320 -6.61 -2.65 -8.59
N ASN A 321 -7.24 -1.72 -7.87
CA ASN A 321 -8.48 -1.93 -7.12
C ASN A 321 -9.57 -0.94 -7.55
N PRO A 322 -10.86 -1.34 -7.54
CA PRO A 322 -11.39 -2.69 -7.28
C PRO A 322 -11.13 -3.67 -8.46
N ASP A 323 -11.65 -4.89 -8.37
CA ASP A 323 -11.57 -5.96 -9.39
C ASP A 323 -11.88 -5.49 -10.82
N THR A 324 -12.91 -4.65 -10.98
CA THR A 324 -13.28 -4.02 -12.27
C THR A 324 -12.22 -3.08 -12.87
N ARG A 325 -11.15 -2.78 -12.12
CA ARG A 325 -10.02 -1.94 -12.53
C ARG A 325 -8.70 -2.71 -12.63
N ALA A 326 -8.70 -4.03 -12.41
CA ALA A 326 -7.52 -4.87 -12.55
C ALA A 326 -7.02 -4.89 -14.01
N GLU A 327 -5.70 -4.85 -14.21
CA GLU A 327 -5.06 -4.78 -15.53
C GLU A 327 -5.37 -6.00 -16.42
N CYS A 328 -5.58 -7.18 -15.81
CA CYS A 328 -6.20 -8.36 -16.41
C CYS A 328 -6.89 -9.20 -15.33
N THR A 329 -7.73 -10.15 -15.74
CA THR A 329 -8.34 -11.12 -14.82
C THR A 329 -7.43 -12.32 -14.55
N ALA A 330 -7.75 -13.09 -13.50
CA ALA A 330 -7.06 -14.35 -13.22
C ALA A 330 -7.20 -15.35 -14.38
N GLU A 331 -8.40 -15.47 -14.96
CA GLU A 331 -8.69 -16.37 -16.08
C GLU A 331 -7.82 -16.01 -17.29
N GLN A 332 -7.74 -14.74 -17.63
CA GLN A 332 -6.89 -14.24 -18.71
C GLN A 332 -5.41 -14.55 -18.44
N ALA A 333 -4.91 -14.24 -17.26
CA ALA A 333 -3.51 -14.51 -16.91
C ALA A 333 -3.17 -16.01 -17.00
N PHE A 334 -4.04 -16.89 -16.49
CA PHE A 334 -3.81 -18.33 -16.59
C PHE A 334 -3.98 -18.87 -18.00
N GLU A 335 -4.98 -18.42 -18.76
CA GLU A 335 -5.20 -18.84 -20.14
C GLU A 335 -4.01 -18.46 -21.04
N TRP A 336 -3.55 -17.21 -20.93
CA TRP A 336 -2.46 -16.68 -21.76
C TRP A 336 -1.09 -17.26 -21.39
N THR A 337 -0.96 -17.89 -20.22
CA THR A 337 0.28 -18.52 -19.75
C THR A 337 0.18 -20.04 -19.65
N GLU A 338 -0.89 -20.65 -20.18
CA GLU A 338 -1.12 -22.10 -20.12
C GLU A 338 -1.11 -22.65 -18.68
N GLY A 339 -1.62 -21.86 -17.74
CA GLY A 339 -1.70 -22.19 -16.31
C GLY A 339 -0.38 -22.05 -15.55
N ARG A 340 0.66 -21.45 -16.16
CA ARG A 340 2.00 -21.33 -15.55
C ARG A 340 2.25 -20.04 -14.78
N ALA A 341 1.37 -19.03 -14.92
CA ALA A 341 1.51 -17.76 -14.20
C ALA A 341 1.56 -17.97 -12.68
N ILE A 342 2.42 -17.21 -12.03
CA ILE A 342 2.30 -16.91 -10.60
C ILE A 342 1.46 -15.63 -10.51
N PHE A 343 0.24 -15.75 -10.00
CA PHE A 343 -0.76 -14.69 -10.03
C PHE A 343 -1.08 -14.15 -8.63
N ALA A 344 -1.06 -12.83 -8.49
CA ALA A 344 -1.56 -12.13 -7.31
C ALA A 344 -2.16 -10.78 -7.69
N SER A 345 -3.27 -10.42 -7.06
CA SER A 345 -4.07 -9.24 -7.43
C SER A 345 -4.42 -8.41 -6.21
N GLY A 346 -4.68 -7.11 -6.38
CA GLY A 346 -5.11 -6.25 -5.27
C GLY A 346 -6.48 -6.64 -4.71
N SER A 347 -7.39 -7.00 -5.62
CA SER A 347 -8.75 -7.46 -5.32
C SER A 347 -8.87 -8.98 -5.37
N PRO A 348 -9.84 -9.58 -4.66
CA PRO A 348 -10.02 -11.03 -4.64
C PRO A 348 -10.56 -11.53 -6.00
N PHE A 349 -9.96 -12.61 -6.50
CA PHE A 349 -10.47 -13.40 -7.62
C PHE A 349 -10.79 -14.82 -7.14
N ALA A 350 -11.62 -15.53 -7.89
CA ALA A 350 -11.81 -16.96 -7.67
C ALA A 350 -10.63 -17.74 -8.27
N ASP A 351 -10.30 -18.87 -7.66
CA ASP A 351 -9.39 -19.85 -8.26
C ASP A 351 -9.90 -20.35 -9.62
N VAL A 352 -8.99 -20.58 -10.56
CA VAL A 352 -9.33 -20.88 -11.96
C VAL A 352 -9.09 -22.36 -12.26
N ALA A 353 -10.13 -23.09 -12.68
CA ALA A 353 -9.98 -24.47 -13.13
C ALA A 353 -9.22 -24.51 -14.47
N LEU A 354 -8.07 -25.19 -14.49
CA LEU A 354 -7.21 -25.27 -15.66
C LEU A 354 -7.56 -26.48 -16.55
N PRO A 355 -7.34 -26.41 -17.87
CA PRO A 355 -7.60 -27.54 -18.78
C PRO A 355 -6.85 -28.84 -18.44
N ASN A 356 -5.73 -28.73 -17.72
CA ASN A 356 -4.94 -29.88 -17.26
C ASN A 356 -5.49 -30.55 -15.97
N GLY A 357 -6.66 -30.13 -15.48
CA GLY A 357 -7.31 -30.64 -14.28
C GLY A 357 -6.74 -30.08 -12.96
N LYS A 358 -5.75 -29.18 -13.01
CA LYS A 358 -5.25 -28.48 -11.83
C LYS A 358 -6.04 -27.19 -11.58
N MET A 359 -5.80 -26.58 -10.42
CA MET A 359 -6.35 -25.30 -10.05
C MET A 359 -5.28 -24.21 -10.13
N GLY A 360 -5.54 -23.14 -10.88
CA GLY A 360 -4.76 -21.91 -10.87
C GLY A 360 -5.12 -21.11 -9.63
N ARG A 361 -4.20 -21.08 -8.65
CA ARG A 361 -4.42 -20.41 -7.37
C ARG A 361 -4.29 -18.91 -7.50
N THR A 362 -5.30 -18.20 -7.02
CA THR A 362 -5.31 -16.75 -6.95
C THR A 362 -4.88 -16.27 -5.58
N ASN A 363 -4.15 -15.16 -5.53
CA ASN A 363 -3.61 -14.61 -4.30
C ASN A 363 -4.00 -13.15 -4.17
N GLN A 364 -4.38 -12.72 -2.98
CA GLN A 364 -4.73 -11.32 -2.75
C GLN A 364 -3.51 -10.56 -2.20
N CYS A 365 -2.84 -9.81 -3.07
CA CYS A 365 -1.75 -8.90 -2.75
C CYS A 365 -2.32 -7.57 -2.21
N ASN A 366 -2.84 -7.61 -0.99
CA ASN A 366 -3.53 -6.48 -0.37
C ASN A 366 -2.84 -6.03 0.93
N ASN A 367 -2.81 -4.72 1.12
CA ASN A 367 -2.19 -4.04 2.25
C ASN A 367 -2.73 -4.52 3.61
N SER A 368 -3.90 -5.15 3.65
CA SER A 368 -4.48 -5.78 4.84
C SER A 368 -3.58 -6.85 5.49
N TYR A 369 -2.64 -7.44 4.77
CA TYR A 369 -1.62 -8.33 5.33
C TYR A 369 -0.44 -7.58 5.99
N SER A 370 -0.28 -6.29 5.68
CA SER A 370 0.86 -5.46 6.07
C SER A 370 0.51 -4.51 7.21
N PHE A 371 -0.35 -3.51 6.98
CA PHE A 371 -0.56 -2.41 7.93
C PHE A 371 -1.03 -2.84 9.32
N PRO A 372 -1.88 -3.89 9.51
CA PRO A 372 -2.31 -4.25 10.86
C PRO A 372 -1.14 -4.75 11.71
N GLY A 373 -0.25 -5.57 11.14
CA GLY A 373 0.93 -6.06 11.83
C GLY A 373 1.98 -4.97 12.01
N LEU A 374 2.20 -4.16 10.98
CA LEU A 374 3.12 -3.02 11.05
C LEU A 374 2.74 -2.07 12.19
N GLY A 375 1.49 -1.61 12.25
CA GLY A 375 1.07 -0.72 13.33
C GLY A 375 0.97 -1.42 14.69
N LEU A 376 0.70 -2.72 14.77
CA LEU A 376 0.84 -3.47 16.02
C LEU A 376 2.27 -3.42 16.54
N GLY A 377 3.28 -3.69 15.70
CA GLY A 377 4.68 -3.64 16.10
C GLY A 377 5.13 -2.23 16.52
N ILE A 378 4.73 -1.20 15.76
CA ILE A 378 5.04 0.21 16.06
C ILE A 378 4.41 0.64 17.40
N THR A 379 3.14 0.30 17.63
CA THR A 379 2.43 0.70 18.85
C THR A 379 2.96 -0.02 20.09
N VAL A 380 3.24 -1.33 19.99
CA VAL A 380 3.81 -2.12 21.11
C VAL A 380 5.21 -1.66 21.47
N SER A 381 6.07 -1.39 20.47
CA SER A 381 7.42 -0.87 20.70
C SER A 381 7.47 0.60 21.12
N ARG A 382 6.33 1.32 21.00
CA ARG A 382 6.26 2.78 21.09
C ARG A 382 7.35 3.43 20.24
N ALA A 383 7.47 2.99 18.99
CA ALA A 383 8.49 3.52 18.10
C ALA A 383 8.25 5.02 17.85
N ASN A 384 9.32 5.83 17.93
CA ASN A 384 9.23 7.27 17.70
C ASN A 384 9.22 7.66 16.20
N ARG A 385 9.61 6.73 15.31
CA ARG A 385 9.54 6.87 13.86
C ARG A 385 9.30 5.53 13.20
N VAL A 386 8.78 5.56 11.97
CA VAL A 386 8.61 4.36 11.12
C VAL A 386 9.80 4.28 10.17
N THR A 387 10.55 3.18 10.17
CA THR A 387 11.77 3.07 9.36
C THR A 387 11.57 2.22 8.12
N PRO A 388 12.36 2.41 7.05
CA PRO A 388 12.29 1.58 5.84
C PRO A 388 12.46 0.08 6.13
N ASN A 389 13.32 -0.28 7.09
CA ASN A 389 13.58 -1.67 7.44
C ASN A 389 12.37 -2.36 8.09
N MET A 390 11.45 -1.62 8.74
CA MET A 390 10.19 -2.20 9.22
C MET A 390 9.31 -2.70 8.07
N PHE A 391 9.27 -1.97 6.95
CA PHE A 391 8.54 -2.41 5.75
C PHE A 391 9.21 -3.59 5.05
N LEU A 392 10.54 -3.55 4.95
CA LEU A 392 11.32 -4.66 4.39
C LEU A 392 11.13 -5.94 5.21
N GLU A 393 11.21 -5.84 6.54
CA GLU A 393 11.00 -6.98 7.43
C GLU A 393 9.56 -7.48 7.37
N THR A 394 8.57 -6.57 7.27
CA THR A 394 7.18 -6.93 7.00
C THR A 394 7.06 -7.77 5.72
N ALA A 395 7.70 -7.34 4.63
CA ALA A 395 7.66 -8.04 3.35
C ALA A 395 8.29 -9.44 3.42
N LYS A 396 9.49 -9.54 4.00
CA LYS A 396 10.19 -10.83 4.22
C LYS A 396 9.37 -11.78 5.08
N THR A 397 8.84 -11.28 6.19
CA THR A 397 8.05 -12.06 7.13
C THR A 397 6.83 -12.66 6.44
N ILE A 398 6.05 -11.85 5.71
CA ILE A 398 4.87 -12.33 4.98
C ILE A 398 5.26 -13.37 3.91
N ALA A 399 6.34 -13.13 3.16
CA ALA A 399 6.84 -14.07 2.16
C ALA A 399 7.29 -15.43 2.75
N ASP A 400 7.65 -15.45 4.05
CA ASP A 400 8.03 -16.65 4.78
C ASP A 400 6.88 -17.42 5.41
N MET A 401 5.67 -16.86 5.45
CA MET A 401 4.51 -17.54 6.02
C MET A 401 3.93 -18.64 5.12
N ALA A 402 4.15 -18.58 3.80
CA ALA A 402 3.71 -19.64 2.90
C ALA A 402 4.66 -20.85 2.97
N SER A 403 4.10 -22.02 3.26
CA SER A 403 4.85 -23.28 3.28
C SER A 403 5.35 -23.67 1.88
N PRO A 404 6.43 -24.48 1.77
CA PRO A 404 6.89 -24.99 0.48
C PRO A 404 5.81 -25.73 -0.33
N ALA A 405 4.88 -26.41 0.36
CA ALA A 405 3.74 -27.09 -0.28
C ALA A 405 2.75 -26.10 -0.88
N GLN A 406 2.37 -25.06 -0.13
CA GLN A 406 1.50 -23.98 -0.61
C GLN A 406 2.12 -23.26 -1.81
N LEU A 407 3.40 -22.91 -1.74
CA LEU A 407 4.11 -22.25 -2.84
C LEU A 407 4.17 -23.12 -4.11
N LYS A 408 4.30 -24.44 -3.96
CA LYS A 408 4.26 -25.38 -5.09
C LYS A 408 2.88 -25.43 -5.76
N GLU A 409 1.82 -25.19 -5.00
CA GLU A 409 0.45 -25.05 -5.50
C GLU A 409 0.15 -23.66 -6.05
N GLY A 410 1.06 -22.68 -5.91
CA GLY A 410 0.85 -21.30 -6.34
C GLY A 410 0.17 -20.42 -5.29
N ILE A 411 0.11 -20.85 -4.02
CA ILE A 411 -0.39 -20.05 -2.90
C ILE A 411 0.78 -19.27 -2.29
N LEU A 412 0.77 -17.95 -2.44
CA LEU A 412 1.82 -17.03 -2.01
C LEU A 412 1.58 -16.43 -0.63
N PHE A 413 0.32 -16.24 -0.25
CA PHE A 413 -0.06 -15.61 1.02
C PHE A 413 -0.90 -16.57 1.87
N PRO A 414 -0.86 -16.45 3.20
CA PRO A 414 -1.84 -17.10 4.07
C PRO A 414 -3.26 -16.68 3.68
N GLY A 415 -4.25 -17.54 3.94
CA GLY A 415 -5.66 -17.17 3.72
C GLY A 415 -6.13 -16.05 4.66
N VAL A 416 -7.11 -15.25 4.22
CA VAL A 416 -7.62 -14.08 4.97
C VAL A 416 -8.11 -14.40 6.40
N THR A 417 -8.48 -15.65 6.68
CA THR A 417 -8.85 -16.11 8.02
C THR A 417 -7.68 -16.13 9.01
N HIS A 418 -6.45 -16.06 8.52
CA HIS A 418 -5.22 -16.05 9.32
C HIS A 418 -4.63 -14.64 9.49
N LEU A 419 -5.32 -13.58 9.05
CA LEU A 419 -4.81 -12.21 9.12
C LEU A 419 -4.37 -11.78 10.52
N ARG A 420 -5.00 -12.32 11.57
CA ARG A 420 -4.63 -12.05 12.96
C ARG A 420 -3.30 -12.68 13.36
N GLU A 421 -3.03 -13.89 12.87
CA GLU A 421 -1.74 -14.56 13.05
C GLU A 421 -0.63 -13.86 12.24
N VAL A 422 -0.96 -13.44 11.01
CA VAL A 422 -0.07 -12.61 10.18
C VAL A 422 0.30 -11.33 10.93
N ALA A 423 -0.70 -10.60 11.43
CA ALA A 423 -0.46 -9.35 12.14
C ALA A 423 0.39 -9.54 13.40
N LYS A 424 0.15 -10.60 14.19
CA LYS A 424 0.99 -10.94 15.34
C LYS A 424 2.45 -11.19 14.92
N THR A 425 2.65 -11.97 13.86
CA THR A 425 3.99 -12.39 13.41
C THR A 425 4.76 -11.19 12.86
N VAL A 426 4.13 -10.44 11.96
CA VAL A 426 4.67 -9.17 11.42
C VAL A 426 4.93 -8.18 12.54
N GLY A 427 3.97 -7.97 13.45
CA GLY A 427 4.11 -7.03 14.56
C GLY A 427 5.26 -7.40 15.51
N THR A 428 5.50 -8.69 15.72
CA THR A 428 6.66 -9.17 16.49
C THR A 428 7.98 -8.78 15.80
N ARG A 429 8.12 -9.07 14.51
CA ARG A 429 9.33 -8.77 13.74
C ARG A 429 9.57 -7.26 13.57
N VAL A 430 8.51 -6.49 13.36
CA VAL A 430 8.57 -5.02 13.30
C VAL A 430 8.99 -4.43 14.65
N CYS A 431 8.48 -4.98 15.75
CA CYS A 431 8.87 -4.58 17.10
C CYS A 431 10.37 -4.86 17.34
N GLU A 432 10.87 -6.03 16.93
CA GLU A 432 12.30 -6.36 16.99
C GLU A 432 13.16 -5.36 16.21
N VAL A 433 12.79 -5.04 14.96
CA VAL A 433 13.48 -4.01 14.17
C VAL A 433 13.47 -2.66 14.89
N ALA A 434 12.36 -2.28 15.53
CA ALA A 434 12.29 -1.03 16.29
C ALA A 434 13.32 -0.96 17.42
N PHE A 435 13.52 -2.08 18.14
CA PHE A 435 14.53 -2.19 19.19
C PHE A 435 15.95 -2.21 18.63
N GLU A 436 16.20 -2.99 17.57
CA GLU A 436 17.51 -3.10 16.91
C GLU A 436 17.99 -1.74 16.38
N GLU A 437 17.08 -0.94 15.82
CA GLU A 437 17.39 0.38 15.26
C GLU A 437 17.33 1.52 16.28
N ASN A 438 17.11 1.21 17.56
CA ASN A 438 17.01 2.18 18.66
C ASN A 438 15.93 3.26 18.43
N VAL A 439 14.82 2.89 17.79
CA VAL A 439 13.64 3.76 17.61
C VAL A 439 12.51 3.42 18.57
N ALA A 440 12.53 2.22 19.17
CA ALA A 440 11.61 1.83 20.23
C ALA A 440 11.84 2.66 21.50
N THR A 441 10.75 3.09 22.14
CA THR A 441 10.79 3.78 23.44
C THR A 441 10.13 2.97 24.56
N ALA A 442 9.51 1.83 24.23
CA ALA A 442 9.03 0.88 25.23
C ALA A 442 10.21 0.20 25.97
N HIS A 443 9.99 -0.14 27.24
CA HIS A 443 10.95 -0.91 28.03
C HIS A 443 10.50 -2.36 28.10
N LEU A 444 11.33 -3.27 27.59
CA LEU A 444 11.18 -4.71 27.77
C LEU A 444 11.76 -5.11 29.13
N LYS A 445 11.01 -5.84 29.96
CA LYS A 445 11.56 -6.33 31.23
C LYS A 445 12.49 -7.52 30.99
N GLU A 446 13.44 -7.72 31.90
CA GLU A 446 14.34 -8.86 31.85
C GLU A 446 13.54 -10.19 31.84
N GLY A 447 13.81 -11.03 30.84
CA GLY A 447 13.13 -12.32 30.66
C GLY A 447 11.82 -12.28 29.86
N GLU A 448 11.29 -11.11 29.48
CA GLU A 448 10.12 -11.04 28.60
C GLU A 448 10.49 -11.36 27.14
N LEU A 449 9.68 -12.21 26.50
CA LEU A 449 9.78 -12.46 25.06
C LEU A 449 8.91 -11.46 24.31
N LEU A 450 9.46 -10.77 23.30
CA LEU A 450 8.72 -9.79 22.50
C LEU A 450 7.47 -10.39 21.85
N SER A 451 7.54 -11.65 21.40
CA SER A 451 6.39 -12.37 20.83
C SER A 451 5.23 -12.55 21.82
N GLU A 452 5.54 -12.72 23.11
CA GLU A 452 4.54 -12.80 24.19
C GLU A 452 4.00 -11.41 24.53
N VAL A 453 4.86 -10.39 24.60
CA VAL A 453 4.43 -9.00 24.84
C VAL A 453 3.49 -8.53 23.74
N VAL A 454 3.83 -8.78 22.47
CA VAL A 454 2.99 -8.44 21.31
C VAL A 454 1.66 -9.19 21.41
N GLN A 455 1.67 -10.51 21.65
CA GLN A 455 0.43 -11.27 21.76
C GLN A 455 -0.46 -10.79 22.92
N ASN A 456 0.12 -10.54 24.09
CA ASN A 456 -0.61 -10.07 25.27
C ASN A 456 -1.15 -8.64 25.10
N SER A 457 -0.58 -7.86 24.18
CA SER A 457 -1.05 -6.51 23.84
C SER A 457 -2.25 -6.53 22.86
N MET A 458 -2.51 -7.66 22.20
CA MET A 458 -3.59 -7.75 21.22
C MET A 458 -4.97 -7.80 21.90
N PHE A 459 -5.84 -6.86 21.56
CA PHE A 459 -7.24 -6.80 21.95
C PHE A 459 -7.99 -8.07 21.59
N VAL A 460 -8.61 -8.72 22.58
CA VAL A 460 -9.53 -9.84 22.41
C VAL A 460 -10.96 -9.33 22.57
N PRO A 461 -11.90 -9.69 21.66
CA PRO A 461 -13.29 -9.23 21.71
C PRO A 461 -14.14 -9.96 22.76
N ASP A 462 -13.62 -10.08 23.99
CA ASP A 462 -14.32 -10.66 25.12
C ASP A 462 -14.97 -9.56 25.98
N TYR A 463 -16.18 -9.84 26.48
CA TYR A 463 -16.85 -8.93 27.40
C TYR A 463 -16.09 -8.86 28.73
N VAL A 464 -15.67 -7.66 29.12
CA VAL A 464 -15.07 -7.41 30.43
C VAL A 464 -16.17 -7.26 31.49
N PRO A 465 -15.97 -7.79 32.71
CA PRO A 465 -16.90 -7.54 33.81
C PRO A 465 -17.04 -6.03 34.09
N LEU A 466 -18.26 -5.51 34.05
CA LEU A 466 -18.57 -4.12 34.41
C LEU A 466 -18.69 -3.91 35.92
N VAL A 467 -18.84 -5.00 36.67
CA VAL A 467 -18.90 -5.00 38.13
C VAL A 467 -17.55 -5.46 38.64
N HIS A 468 -16.93 -4.65 39.50
CA HIS A 468 -15.75 -5.07 40.23
C HIS A 468 -16.13 -6.28 41.11
N VAL A 469 -15.67 -7.47 40.72
CA VAL A 469 -15.79 -8.67 41.55
C VAL A 469 -14.52 -8.73 42.41
N PRO A 470 -14.61 -8.49 43.73
CA PRO A 470 -13.45 -8.64 44.59
C PRO A 470 -13.03 -10.11 44.59
N ASN A 471 -11.80 -10.39 44.14
CA ASN A 471 -11.11 -11.67 44.23
C ASN A 471 -11.74 -12.86 43.46
N MET A 472 -11.21 -13.14 42.26
CA MET A 472 -10.98 -14.53 41.86
C MET A 472 -9.48 -14.70 41.71
N HIS A 473 -8.92 -15.59 42.53
CA HIS A 473 -7.50 -15.94 42.58
C HIS A 473 -7.02 -16.66 41.33
#